data_AF-A0A2G6PXK0-F1
#
_entry.id   AF-A0A2G6PXK0-F1
#
_cell.length_a   1.000
_cell.length_b   1.000
_cell.length_c   1.000
_cell.angle_alpha   90.00
_cell.angle_beta   90.00
_cell.angle_gamma   90.00
#
_symmetry.space_group_name_H-M   'P 1'
#
loop_
_entity.id
_entity.type
_entity.pdbx_description
1 polymer ?
#
loop_
_entity_poly.entity_id
_entity_poly.type
_entity_poly.pdbx_seq_one_letter_code
_entity_poly.pdbx_strand_id
1 'polypeptide(L)'
;MIHLLLFTLLLSDMPKVTKYGISLHQKRTLFAVNEMAPIWVRVGNNSPRELKVKYLPNVMDSLKVTKAGVELKKNKKYQKIDLYRNMSELRVNGHKDLGVDLTRLFPEMKQGGIFEVAYQSEHFNLTGKNVRISTEKLPNLDAVYLLKTSMGDIGIKLIKEEAPNHVRNFAILSAEGFYKDMIFHRVVRGFVIQTGDPRGDGSGGSGFSLDMEWSPFVKHNKYMVGMARATERDSADSQFYICLEETRKLNKDYTVFGKVVSGMDVVDKIGVVGTTGPYGNPPNKPFDDVALYSVEIVEP
;
A
#
# COMPACT_ATOMS: atom_id res chain seq x y z
N MET A 1 -16.12 -32.87 0.90
CA MET A 1 -14.76 -32.33 1.12
C MET A 1 -14.67 -31.00 0.37
N ILE A 2 -14.80 -29.90 1.09
CA ILE A 2 -14.90 -28.54 0.54
C ILE A 2 -13.48 -27.98 0.45
N HIS A 3 -12.95 -27.81 -0.77
CA HIS A 3 -11.75 -26.99 -1.00
C HIS A 3 -12.19 -25.62 -1.50
N LEU A 4 -12.08 -24.64 -0.61
CA LEU A 4 -12.30 -23.22 -0.87
C LEU A 4 -11.07 -22.67 -1.60
N LEU A 5 -11.12 -22.59 -2.92
CA LEU A 5 -10.12 -21.89 -3.75
C LEU A 5 -10.42 -20.39 -3.72
N LEU A 6 -9.68 -19.64 -2.90
CA LEU A 6 -9.71 -18.18 -2.90
C LEU A 6 -8.96 -17.65 -4.14
N PHE A 7 -9.70 -17.32 -5.19
CA PHE A 7 -9.20 -16.47 -6.28
C PHE A 7 -9.35 -15.01 -5.85
N THR A 8 -8.23 -14.29 -5.67
CA THR A 8 -8.29 -12.83 -5.45
C THR A 8 -7.25 -12.13 -6.31
N LEU A 9 -7.65 -11.81 -7.54
CA LEU A 9 -7.08 -10.70 -8.31
C LEU A 9 -8.03 -10.37 -9.47
N LEU A 10 -9.11 -9.64 -9.16
CA LEU A 10 -9.99 -9.04 -10.15
C LEU A 10 -10.53 -7.71 -9.62
N LEU A 11 -9.69 -6.70 -9.76
CA LEU A 11 -10.00 -5.41 -10.36
C LEU A 11 -11.44 -5.21 -10.89
N SER A 12 -12.37 -4.79 -10.04
CA SER A 12 -13.65 -4.20 -10.48
C SER A 12 -14.02 -2.98 -9.61
N ASP A 13 -13.81 -1.78 -10.17
CA ASP A 13 -14.88 -0.79 -10.38
C ASP A 13 -14.34 0.45 -11.13
N MET A 14 -14.91 0.71 -12.31
CA MET A 14 -14.56 1.79 -13.25
C MET A 14 -15.23 3.13 -12.84
N PRO A 15 -14.72 4.32 -13.26
CA PRO A 15 -15.23 4.92 -14.51
C PRO A 15 -14.28 5.86 -15.31
N LYS A 16 -14.62 5.98 -16.61
CA LYS A 16 -14.26 6.97 -17.66
C LYS A 16 -12.79 7.06 -18.11
N VAL A 17 -12.46 6.32 -19.18
CA VAL A 17 -11.34 6.67 -20.08
C VAL A 17 -11.76 6.48 -21.54
N THR A 18 -11.48 7.52 -22.33
CA THR A 18 -11.57 7.63 -23.78
C THR A 18 -10.70 6.59 -24.51
N LYS A 19 -10.94 6.41 -25.81
CA LYS A 19 -10.34 5.39 -26.69
C LYS A 19 -8.82 5.22 -26.50
N TYR A 20 -8.42 3.96 -26.22
CA TYR A 20 -7.05 3.40 -26.07
C TYR A 20 -6.29 3.83 -24.78
N GLY A 21 -5.55 2.91 -24.11
CA GLY A 21 -4.73 3.28 -22.93
C GLY A 21 -4.02 2.13 -22.20
N ILE A 22 -2.77 2.35 -21.77
CA ILE A 22 -2.12 1.52 -20.73
C ILE A 22 -2.88 1.74 -19.43
N SER A 23 -3.44 0.67 -18.87
CA SER A 23 -4.16 0.76 -17.61
C SER A 23 -3.40 -0.02 -16.55
N LEU A 24 -2.53 0.69 -15.83
CA LEU A 24 -2.11 0.25 -14.50
C LEU A 24 -3.35 0.28 -13.61
N HIS A 25 -3.99 -0.87 -13.52
CA HIS A 25 -5.35 -1.00 -13.03
C HIS A 25 -5.33 -0.95 -11.48
N GLN A 26 -6.32 -0.24 -10.93
CA GLN A 26 -6.54 0.17 -9.52
C GLN A 26 -5.82 1.43 -9.02
N LYS A 27 -6.59 2.22 -8.27
CA LYS A 27 -6.26 3.47 -7.57
C LYS A 27 -4.78 3.61 -7.22
N ARG A 28 -4.12 4.46 -8.05
CA ARG A 28 -2.76 5.07 -8.10
C ARG A 28 -1.52 4.37 -7.51
N THR A 29 -1.62 3.30 -6.71
CA THR A 29 -0.49 2.74 -5.96
C THR A 29 -0.40 1.22 -6.13
N LEU A 30 0.78 0.70 -6.45
CA LEU A 30 0.98 -0.72 -6.79
C LEU A 30 1.97 -1.41 -5.83
N PHE A 31 1.66 -2.66 -5.50
CA PHE A 31 2.55 -3.53 -4.72
C PHE A 31 3.00 -4.71 -5.58
N ALA A 32 4.29 -5.02 -5.49
CA ALA A 32 4.87 -6.28 -5.91
C ALA A 32 5.68 -6.87 -4.75
N VAL A 33 5.63 -8.17 -4.61
CA VAL A 33 6.29 -8.94 -3.56
C VAL A 33 7.11 -10.01 -4.25
N ASN A 34 8.36 -10.16 -3.85
CA ASN A 34 9.32 -10.96 -4.60
C ASN A 34 9.10 -12.45 -4.34
N GLU A 35 8.53 -13.11 -5.34
CA GLU A 35 8.63 -14.56 -5.55
C GLU A 35 9.19 -14.87 -6.96
N MET A 36 10.08 -14.00 -7.50
CA MET A 36 10.39 -13.94 -8.95
C MET A 36 9.17 -13.59 -9.83
N ALA A 37 8.08 -13.11 -9.22
CA ALA A 37 6.86 -12.78 -9.92
C ALA A 37 7.06 -11.57 -10.87
N PRO A 38 6.74 -11.70 -12.16
CA PRO A 38 6.81 -10.60 -13.11
C PRO A 38 5.91 -9.44 -12.70
N ILE A 39 6.41 -8.21 -12.79
CA ILE A 39 5.60 -7.01 -12.58
C ILE A 39 4.94 -6.66 -13.90
N TRP A 40 3.66 -6.98 -14.02
CA TRP A 40 2.92 -6.75 -15.25
C TRP A 40 2.40 -5.32 -15.35
N VAL A 41 2.79 -4.61 -16.40
CA VAL A 41 2.04 -3.44 -16.89
C VAL A 41 1.04 -3.92 -17.92
N ARG A 42 -0.24 -3.58 -17.72
CA ARG A 42 -1.30 -3.86 -18.68
C ARG A 42 -1.34 -2.77 -19.75
N VAL A 43 -1.14 -3.18 -21.00
CA VAL A 43 -1.31 -2.37 -22.19
C VAL A 43 -2.61 -2.79 -22.89
N GLY A 44 -3.63 -1.93 -22.85
CA GLY A 44 -5.00 -2.29 -23.24
C GLY A 44 -5.73 -1.25 -24.07
N ASN A 45 -6.90 -1.63 -24.57
CA ASN A 45 -7.85 -0.71 -25.19
C ASN A 45 -9.23 -0.92 -24.58
N ASN A 46 -9.87 0.15 -24.11
CA ASN A 46 -11.24 0.09 -23.61
C ASN A 46 -12.30 0.01 -24.73
N SER A 47 -11.88 0.09 -26.00
CA SER A 47 -12.75 -0.20 -27.13
C SER A 47 -12.71 -1.70 -27.46
N PRO A 48 -13.82 -2.30 -27.92
CA PRO A 48 -13.85 -3.70 -28.38
C PRO A 48 -12.91 -3.98 -29.57
N ARG A 49 -12.20 -2.97 -30.09
CA ARG A 49 -11.17 -3.14 -31.12
C ARG A 49 -9.86 -3.58 -30.46
N GLU A 50 -9.29 -4.68 -30.93
CA GLU A 50 -7.97 -5.15 -30.47
C GLU A 50 -6.91 -4.04 -30.53
N LEU A 51 -6.05 -4.00 -29.52
CA LEU A 51 -4.87 -3.13 -29.52
C LEU A 51 -3.97 -3.57 -30.67
N LYS A 52 -3.86 -2.72 -31.71
CA LYS A 52 -3.06 -3.10 -32.88
C LYS A 52 -1.59 -3.19 -32.48
N VAL A 53 -0.97 -4.33 -32.77
CA VAL A 53 0.44 -4.63 -32.45
C VAL A 53 1.38 -3.52 -32.88
N LYS A 54 1.09 -2.81 -33.99
CA LYS A 54 1.89 -1.69 -34.50
C LYS A 54 2.06 -0.49 -33.54
N TYR A 55 1.24 -0.34 -32.49
CA TYR A 55 1.35 0.75 -31.52
C TYR A 55 2.16 0.39 -30.27
N LEU A 56 2.31 -0.90 -29.97
CA LEU A 56 3.14 -1.38 -28.86
C LEU A 56 4.63 -1.01 -28.98
N PRO A 57 5.22 -0.92 -30.20
CA PRO A 57 6.57 -0.42 -30.42
C PRO A 57 6.86 0.87 -29.66
N ASN A 58 5.95 1.81 -29.79
CA ASN A 58 6.05 3.13 -29.21
C ASN A 58 5.74 3.07 -27.71
N VAL A 59 4.87 2.14 -27.29
CA VAL A 59 4.57 1.89 -25.88
C VAL A 59 5.82 1.51 -25.08
N MET A 60 6.57 0.54 -25.59
CA MET A 60 7.72 -0.01 -24.90
C MET A 60 8.93 0.93 -24.87
N ASP A 61 9.12 1.70 -25.94
CA ASP A 61 10.27 2.60 -26.07
C ASP A 61 10.18 3.81 -25.13
N SER A 62 8.97 4.28 -24.82
CA SER A 62 8.78 5.44 -23.94
C SER A 62 8.32 5.13 -22.53
N LEU A 63 8.21 3.84 -22.17
CA LEU A 63 8.10 3.40 -20.80
C LEU A 63 9.38 3.77 -20.04
N LYS A 64 9.23 4.43 -18.89
CA LYS A 64 10.32 4.87 -18.02
C LYS A 64 10.07 4.35 -16.62
N VAL A 65 11.14 3.93 -15.96
CA VAL A 65 11.12 3.58 -14.55
C VAL A 65 12.19 4.41 -13.88
N THR A 66 11.84 5.09 -12.80
CA THR A 66 12.76 5.88 -11.98
C THR A 66 12.83 5.30 -10.56
N LYS A 67 14.01 5.35 -9.95
CA LYS A 67 14.21 5.07 -8.52
C LYS A 67 14.90 6.29 -7.91
N ALA A 68 14.28 6.91 -6.91
CA ALA A 68 14.76 8.16 -6.30
C ALA A 68 15.12 9.25 -7.34
N GLY A 69 14.29 9.41 -8.38
CA GLY A 69 14.50 10.39 -9.46
C GLY A 69 15.49 9.98 -10.55
N VAL A 70 16.18 8.85 -10.40
CA VAL A 70 17.14 8.35 -11.41
C VAL A 70 16.46 7.35 -12.35
N GLU A 71 16.48 7.62 -13.66
CA GLU A 71 15.92 6.73 -14.68
C GLU A 71 16.75 5.43 -14.79
N LEU A 72 16.09 4.29 -14.67
CA LEU A 72 16.69 2.98 -14.75
C LEU A 72 17.04 2.61 -16.20
N LYS A 73 18.15 1.89 -16.38
CA LYS A 73 18.58 1.41 -17.69
C LYS A 73 17.71 0.23 -18.15
N LYS A 74 17.14 0.35 -19.35
CA LYS A 74 16.49 -0.77 -20.03
C LYS A 74 17.50 -1.87 -20.39
N ASN A 75 17.11 -3.11 -20.18
CA ASN A 75 17.90 -4.26 -20.58
C ASN A 75 17.83 -4.46 -22.10
N LYS A 76 18.94 -4.17 -22.79
CA LYS A 76 19.08 -4.30 -24.25
C LYS A 76 18.91 -5.73 -24.78
N LYS A 77 19.05 -6.76 -23.92
CA LYS A 77 18.80 -8.16 -24.28
C LYS A 77 17.32 -8.39 -24.62
N TYR A 78 16.41 -7.64 -24.01
CA TYR A 78 14.99 -7.70 -24.33
C TYR A 78 14.69 -6.67 -25.41
N GLN A 79 15.03 -7.04 -26.65
CA GLN A 79 14.67 -6.25 -27.83
C GLN A 79 13.15 -6.23 -28.01
N LYS A 80 12.66 -5.27 -28.80
CA LYS A 80 11.22 -5.10 -29.03
C LYS A 80 10.52 -6.38 -29.48
N ILE A 81 11.19 -7.16 -30.32
CA ILE A 81 10.72 -8.47 -30.80
C ILE A 81 10.56 -9.49 -29.67
N ASP A 82 11.52 -9.57 -28.75
CA ASP A 82 11.45 -10.52 -27.63
C ASP A 82 10.38 -10.13 -26.61
N LEU A 83 10.14 -8.83 -26.42
CA LEU A 83 9.04 -8.36 -25.59
C LEU A 83 7.69 -8.80 -26.18
N TYR A 84 7.48 -8.73 -27.50
CA TYR A 84 6.25 -9.23 -28.12
C TYR A 84 6.01 -10.72 -27.86
N ARG A 85 7.05 -11.53 -27.97
CA ARG A 85 6.96 -12.97 -27.79
C ARG A 85 6.69 -13.38 -26.35
N ASN A 86 7.05 -12.54 -25.38
CA ASN A 86 6.92 -12.80 -23.96
C ASN A 86 5.71 -12.08 -23.31
N MET A 87 4.81 -11.51 -24.11
CA MET A 87 3.59 -10.92 -23.56
C MET A 87 2.63 -12.02 -23.14
N SER A 88 2.01 -11.85 -21.97
CA SER A 88 0.91 -12.69 -21.56
C SER A 88 -0.39 -12.05 -22.02
N GLU A 89 -1.26 -12.80 -22.70
CA GLU A 89 -2.64 -12.38 -22.91
C GLU A 89 -3.33 -12.32 -21.53
N LEU A 90 -3.82 -11.16 -21.16
CA LEU A 90 -4.64 -10.96 -19.97
C LEU A 90 -6.08 -10.75 -20.41
N ARG A 91 -7.03 -11.34 -19.69
CA ARG A 91 -8.46 -11.08 -19.90
C ARG A 91 -9.02 -10.32 -18.72
N VAL A 92 -9.44 -9.08 -18.95
CA VAL A 92 -10.10 -8.25 -17.93
C VAL A 92 -11.42 -7.75 -18.48
N ASN A 93 -12.52 -8.03 -17.78
CA ASN A 93 -13.89 -7.70 -18.20
C ASN A 93 -14.21 -8.20 -19.63
N GLY A 94 -13.66 -9.35 -20.03
CA GLY A 94 -13.86 -9.95 -21.35
C GLY A 94 -13.00 -9.35 -22.48
N HIS A 95 -12.18 -8.34 -22.22
CA HIS A 95 -11.26 -7.76 -23.20
C HIS A 95 -9.88 -8.42 -23.14
N LYS A 96 -9.25 -8.62 -24.31
CA LYS A 96 -7.85 -9.05 -24.40
C LYS A 96 -6.92 -7.86 -24.20
N ASP A 97 -6.04 -7.97 -23.21
CA ASP A 97 -4.97 -7.03 -22.93
C ASP A 97 -3.61 -7.73 -22.99
N LEU A 98 -2.56 -6.93 -23.00
CA LEU A 98 -1.18 -7.41 -23.00
C LEU A 98 -0.51 -7.07 -21.67
N GLY A 99 0.04 -8.09 -21.01
CA GLY A 99 0.95 -7.90 -19.90
C GLY A 99 2.39 -7.70 -20.40
N VAL A 100 3.08 -6.70 -19.87
CA VAL A 100 4.54 -6.53 -19.99
C VAL A 100 5.23 -6.70 -18.64
N ASP A 101 6.19 -7.62 -18.54
CA ASP A 101 6.99 -7.81 -17.32
C ASP A 101 8.10 -6.74 -17.20
N LEU A 102 7.89 -5.77 -16.31
CA LEU A 102 8.83 -4.70 -16.02
C LEU A 102 10.15 -5.21 -15.44
N THR A 103 10.16 -6.31 -14.70
CA THR A 103 11.39 -6.82 -14.06
C THR A 103 12.34 -7.45 -15.07
N ARG A 104 11.86 -7.84 -16.25
CA ARG A 104 12.71 -8.22 -17.39
C ARG A 104 13.31 -7.00 -18.06
N LEU A 105 12.48 -5.98 -18.30
CA LEU A 105 12.91 -4.75 -18.97
C LEU A 105 13.83 -3.90 -18.09
N PHE A 106 13.59 -3.90 -16.77
CA PHE A 106 14.33 -3.17 -15.75
C PHE A 106 14.74 -4.14 -14.62
N PRO A 107 15.80 -4.96 -14.82
CA PRO A 107 16.22 -5.98 -13.85
C PRO A 107 16.55 -5.46 -12.45
N GLU A 108 16.93 -4.19 -12.34
CA GLU A 108 17.21 -3.51 -11.07
C GLU A 108 15.99 -3.46 -10.15
N MET A 109 14.76 -3.52 -10.70
CA MET A 109 13.53 -3.61 -9.91
C MET A 109 13.48 -4.84 -9.00
N LYS A 110 14.22 -5.91 -9.32
CA LYS A 110 14.30 -7.12 -8.49
C LYS A 110 15.01 -6.91 -7.16
N GLN A 111 15.73 -5.80 -7.00
CA GLN A 111 16.41 -5.45 -5.73
C GLN A 111 15.43 -4.88 -4.69
N GLY A 112 14.16 -4.68 -5.06
CA GLY A 112 13.20 -4.05 -4.17
C GLY A 112 13.36 -2.52 -4.08
N GLY A 113 12.40 -1.92 -3.38
CA GLY A 113 12.30 -0.49 -3.15
C GLY A 113 11.09 0.14 -3.83
N ILE A 114 11.07 1.47 -3.83
CA ILE A 114 10.00 2.27 -4.42
C ILE A 114 10.48 2.78 -5.78
N PHE A 115 9.64 2.56 -6.79
CA PHE A 115 9.89 2.93 -8.17
C PHE A 115 8.73 3.76 -8.69
N GLU A 116 9.01 4.71 -9.57
CA GLU A 116 7.98 5.43 -10.30
C GLU A 116 7.98 4.96 -11.74
N VAL A 117 6.82 4.50 -12.22
CA VAL A 117 6.62 4.00 -13.58
C VAL A 117 5.83 5.04 -14.36
N ALA A 118 6.45 5.62 -15.38
CA ALA A 118 5.85 6.63 -16.24
C ALA A 118 5.88 6.17 -17.70
N TYR A 119 4.96 6.68 -18.51
CA TYR A 119 4.91 6.37 -19.93
C TYR A 119 4.31 7.53 -20.71
N GLN A 120 4.92 7.89 -21.84
CA GLN A 120 4.41 8.98 -22.69
C GLN A 120 4.47 8.63 -24.17
N SER A 121 3.41 8.90 -24.91
CA SER A 121 3.36 8.78 -26.37
C SER A 121 2.46 9.86 -26.94
N GLU A 122 2.39 9.95 -28.27
CA GLU A 122 1.49 10.86 -28.98
C GLU A 122 0.02 10.72 -28.56
N HIS A 123 -0.38 9.53 -28.11
CA HIS A 123 -1.78 9.22 -27.81
C HIS A 123 -2.05 8.96 -26.32
N PHE A 124 -1.02 8.78 -25.51
CA PHE A 124 -1.16 8.34 -24.10
C PHE A 124 -0.13 8.99 -23.21
N ASN A 125 -0.55 9.35 -22.01
CA ASN A 125 0.35 9.75 -20.95
C ASN A 125 -0.08 9.06 -19.66
N LEU A 126 0.85 8.32 -19.07
CA LEU A 126 0.79 7.84 -17.71
C LEU A 126 1.74 8.71 -16.90
N THR A 127 1.17 9.65 -16.15
CA THR A 127 1.89 10.37 -15.12
C THR A 127 2.34 9.38 -14.06
N GLY A 128 3.62 9.47 -13.67
CA GLY A 128 4.34 8.46 -12.89
C GLY A 128 3.53 7.82 -11.77
N LYS A 129 3.54 6.49 -11.74
CA LYS A 129 2.87 5.67 -10.72
C LYS A 129 3.89 5.03 -9.81
N ASN A 130 3.70 5.23 -8.51
CA ASN A 130 4.56 4.62 -7.51
C ASN A 130 4.24 3.12 -7.37
N VAL A 131 5.30 2.32 -7.42
CA VAL A 131 5.31 0.87 -7.26
C VAL A 131 6.26 0.54 -6.11
N ARG A 132 5.76 -0.10 -5.06
CA ARG A 132 6.60 -0.69 -4.03
C ARG A 132 6.88 -2.14 -4.40
N ILE A 133 8.15 -2.50 -4.39
CA ILE A 133 8.61 -3.88 -4.56
C ILE A 133 9.28 -4.29 -3.24
N SER A 134 8.70 -5.29 -2.58
CA SER A 134 9.36 -5.93 -1.44
C SER A 134 10.16 -7.14 -1.91
N THR A 135 11.36 -7.33 -1.36
CA THR A 135 12.13 -8.58 -1.53
C THR A 135 11.64 -9.69 -0.63
N GLU A 136 10.84 -9.36 0.38
CA GLU A 136 10.24 -10.32 1.29
C GLU A 136 9.01 -10.97 0.65
N LYS A 137 8.71 -12.19 1.09
CA LYS A 137 7.45 -12.84 0.77
C LYS A 137 6.31 -12.08 1.44
N LEU A 138 5.16 -11.96 0.75
CA LEU A 138 3.97 -11.38 1.38
C LEU A 138 3.59 -12.22 2.60
N PRO A 139 3.49 -11.62 3.80
CA PRO A 139 3.06 -12.33 4.98
C PRO A 139 1.62 -12.82 4.89
N ASN A 140 1.27 -13.77 5.76
CA ASN A 140 -0.10 -14.19 5.93
C ASN A 140 -0.97 -13.00 6.39
N LEU A 141 -1.93 -12.59 5.57
CA LEU A 141 -2.82 -11.46 5.87
C LEU A 141 -3.90 -11.84 6.90
N ASP A 142 -4.12 -13.14 7.14
CA ASP A 142 -5.08 -13.66 8.12
C ASP A 142 -4.48 -13.90 9.51
N ALA A 143 -3.15 -13.78 9.63
CA ALA A 143 -2.41 -13.86 10.89
C ALA A 143 -2.76 -12.70 11.84
N VAL A 144 -2.34 -12.84 13.11
CA VAL A 144 -2.37 -11.73 14.07
C VAL A 144 -1.06 -10.96 14.00
N TYR A 145 -1.15 -9.64 13.86
CA TYR A 145 0.00 -8.73 13.88
C TYR A 145 0.14 -8.19 15.29
N LEU A 146 1.16 -8.65 16.01
CA LEU A 146 1.40 -8.39 17.42
C LEU A 146 2.36 -7.21 17.58
N LEU A 147 1.84 -6.08 18.04
CA LEU A 147 2.62 -4.91 18.40
C LEU A 147 3.26 -5.15 19.76
N LYS A 148 4.59 -5.29 19.78
CA LYS A 148 5.37 -5.35 21.02
C LYS A 148 5.59 -3.93 21.54
N THR A 149 4.98 -3.57 22.66
CA THR A 149 5.11 -2.21 23.23
C THR A 149 5.70 -2.23 24.63
N SER A 150 6.25 -1.10 25.05
CA SER A 150 6.70 -0.87 26.43
C SER A 150 5.61 -1.04 27.49
N MET A 151 4.33 -1.03 27.10
CA MET A 151 3.19 -1.11 28.01
C MET A 151 2.44 -2.45 27.95
N GLY A 152 2.88 -3.38 27.10
CA GLY A 152 2.25 -4.68 26.85
C GLY A 152 2.07 -4.95 25.35
N ASP A 153 1.58 -6.14 25.02
CA ASP A 153 1.38 -6.54 23.62
C ASP A 153 -0.04 -6.19 23.13
N ILE A 154 -0.16 -5.76 21.88
CA ILE A 154 -1.46 -5.47 21.23
C ILE A 154 -1.56 -6.28 19.94
N GLY A 155 -2.53 -7.20 19.86
CA GLY A 155 -2.75 -8.00 18.66
C GLY A 155 -3.77 -7.36 17.73
N ILE A 156 -3.42 -7.22 16.45
CA ILE A 156 -4.27 -6.65 15.39
C ILE A 156 -4.62 -7.72 14.36
N LYS A 157 -5.89 -7.80 13.95
CA LYS A 157 -6.32 -8.51 12.73
C LYS A 157 -6.58 -7.52 11.61
N LEU A 158 -6.09 -7.84 10.42
CA LEU A 158 -6.24 -7.02 9.22
C LEU A 158 -7.59 -7.28 8.54
N ILE A 159 -8.12 -6.27 7.83
CA ILE A 159 -9.41 -6.30 7.14
C ILE A 159 -9.16 -6.14 5.63
N LYS A 160 -8.60 -7.19 5.02
CA LYS A 160 -8.06 -7.17 3.66
C LYS A 160 -9.11 -6.96 2.57
N GLU A 161 -10.37 -7.29 2.85
CA GLU A 161 -11.49 -7.10 1.91
C GLU A 161 -11.82 -5.62 1.70
N GLU A 162 -11.58 -4.79 2.72
CA GLU A 162 -12.05 -3.41 2.78
C GLU A 162 -10.93 -2.41 2.49
N ALA A 163 -9.69 -2.77 2.81
CA ALA A 163 -8.50 -1.94 2.58
C ALA A 163 -7.30 -2.78 2.09
N PRO A 164 -7.41 -3.46 0.93
CA PRO A 164 -6.40 -4.41 0.47
C PRO A 164 -5.00 -3.80 0.28
N ASN A 165 -4.90 -2.54 -0.16
CA ASN A 165 -3.61 -1.91 -0.40
C ASN A 165 -2.94 -1.47 0.90
N HIS A 166 -3.69 -0.90 1.85
CA HIS A 166 -3.13 -0.55 3.16
C HIS A 166 -2.77 -1.78 3.98
N VAL A 167 -3.60 -2.84 3.93
CA VAL A 167 -3.28 -4.12 4.56
C VAL A 167 -1.97 -4.71 4.02
N ARG A 168 -1.78 -4.72 2.69
CA ARG A 168 -0.53 -5.18 2.08
C ARG A 168 0.66 -4.32 2.48
N ASN A 169 0.51 -2.99 2.48
CA ASN A 169 1.58 -2.09 2.90
C ASN A 169 2.02 -2.36 4.33
N PHE A 170 1.05 -2.40 5.25
CA PHE A 170 1.30 -2.66 6.66
C PHE A 170 1.98 -4.02 6.87
N ALA A 171 1.51 -5.05 6.17
CA ALA A 171 2.10 -6.39 6.24
C ALA A 171 3.56 -6.41 5.73
N ILE A 172 3.83 -5.80 4.58
CA ILE A 172 5.17 -5.68 4.01
C ILE A 172 6.10 -4.90 4.94
N LEU A 173 5.67 -3.73 5.43
CA LEU A 173 6.46 -2.92 6.36
C LEU A 173 6.74 -3.66 7.67
N SER A 174 5.79 -4.45 8.16
CA SER A 174 5.98 -5.28 9.35
C SER A 174 7.03 -6.37 9.11
N ALA A 175 6.96 -7.09 7.99
CA ALA A 175 7.93 -8.12 7.62
C ALA A 175 9.34 -7.57 7.38
N GLU A 176 9.44 -6.37 6.81
CA GLU A 176 10.71 -5.65 6.60
C GLU A 176 11.26 -5.04 7.91
N GLY A 177 10.57 -5.20 9.04
CA GLY A 177 10.99 -4.66 10.33
C GLY A 177 10.92 -3.14 10.42
N PHE A 178 10.16 -2.48 9.55
CA PHE A 178 10.07 -1.01 9.45
C PHE A 178 9.63 -0.38 10.77
N TYR A 179 8.71 -1.01 11.49
CA TYR A 179 8.13 -0.49 12.74
C TYR A 179 9.00 -0.68 13.99
N LYS A 180 10.27 -1.04 13.82
CA LYS A 180 11.18 -1.28 14.93
C LYS A 180 11.59 0.02 15.63
N ASP A 181 11.66 -0.03 16.96
CA ASP A 181 12.15 1.04 17.84
C ASP A 181 11.49 2.41 17.57
N MET A 182 10.17 2.41 17.39
CA MET A 182 9.35 3.60 17.21
C MET A 182 8.65 4.02 18.52
N ILE A 183 7.95 5.15 18.49
CA ILE A 183 7.14 5.63 19.62
C ILE A 183 5.70 5.93 19.19
N PHE A 184 4.79 5.86 20.16
CA PHE A 184 3.48 6.50 20.03
C PHE A 184 3.65 8.01 20.21
N HIS A 185 3.93 8.70 19.10
CA HIS A 185 4.26 10.13 19.10
C HIS A 185 3.05 11.04 19.39
N ARG A 186 1.83 10.50 19.36
CA ARG A 186 0.60 11.27 19.63
C ARG A 186 -0.47 10.43 20.32
N VAL A 187 -0.95 10.89 21.46
CA VAL A 187 -2.02 10.29 22.25
C VAL A 187 -3.09 11.33 22.58
N VAL A 188 -4.30 11.17 22.08
CA VAL A 188 -5.44 12.04 22.39
C VAL A 188 -6.50 11.25 23.12
N ARG A 189 -6.62 11.48 24.43
CA ARG A 189 -7.59 10.81 25.30
C ARG A 189 -9.00 10.89 24.73
N GLY A 190 -9.71 9.77 24.70
CA GLY A 190 -11.07 9.67 24.14
C GLY A 190 -11.13 9.82 22.61
N PHE A 191 -9.99 9.73 21.92
CA PHE A 191 -9.93 9.81 20.47
C PHE A 191 -9.04 8.72 19.87
N VAL A 192 -7.71 8.87 19.90
CA VAL A 192 -6.78 7.93 19.25
C VAL A 192 -5.42 7.87 19.94
N ILE A 193 -4.74 6.72 19.80
CA ILE A 193 -3.29 6.58 19.99
C ILE A 193 -2.65 6.37 18.60
N GLN A 194 -1.62 7.14 18.26
CA GLN A 194 -1.02 7.18 16.92
C GLN A 194 0.48 6.89 16.97
N THR A 195 0.94 6.07 16.02
CA THR A 195 2.32 5.56 15.90
C THR A 195 2.68 5.35 14.42
N GLY A 196 3.80 4.68 14.14
CA GLY A 196 4.25 4.33 12.78
C GLY A 196 5.01 5.44 12.06
N ASP A 197 5.50 6.43 12.81
CA ASP A 197 6.38 7.49 12.30
C ASP A 197 7.84 7.18 12.69
N PRO A 198 8.75 6.92 11.72
CA PRO A 198 10.17 6.69 12.00
C PRO A 198 10.89 7.90 12.59
N ARG A 199 10.36 9.12 12.44
CA ARG A 199 10.94 10.34 13.03
C ARG A 199 10.40 10.65 14.43
N GLY A 200 9.26 10.07 14.79
CA GLY A 200 8.60 10.29 16.09
C GLY A 200 8.09 11.73 16.31
N ASP A 201 8.04 12.56 15.27
CA ASP A 201 7.62 13.97 15.33
C ASP A 201 6.23 14.23 14.70
N GLY A 202 5.63 13.19 14.11
CA GLY A 202 4.35 13.20 13.40
C GLY A 202 4.46 13.44 11.90
N SER A 203 5.66 13.68 11.35
CA SER A 203 5.82 14.09 9.95
C SER A 203 6.61 13.10 9.08
N GLY A 204 7.16 12.01 9.62
CA GLY A 204 7.83 10.97 8.82
C GLY A 204 6.87 9.93 8.24
N GLY A 205 7.45 8.99 7.49
CA GLY A 205 6.73 7.95 6.74
C GLY A 205 7.67 6.95 6.09
N SER A 206 7.15 5.94 5.39
CA SER A 206 7.96 4.99 4.60
C SER A 206 8.40 5.56 3.24
N GLY A 207 7.87 6.72 2.85
CA GLY A 207 8.10 7.32 1.54
C GLY A 207 7.18 6.77 0.45
N PHE A 208 6.15 6.01 0.84
CA PHE A 208 5.21 5.36 -0.07
C PHE A 208 3.76 5.69 0.30
N SER A 209 3.22 6.75 -0.31
CA SER A 209 1.84 7.14 -0.13
C SER A 209 0.85 6.24 -0.87
N LEU A 210 -0.33 6.07 -0.26
CA LEU A 210 -1.43 5.25 -0.71
C LEU A 210 -2.69 6.07 -0.92
N ASP A 211 -3.45 5.68 -1.93
CA ASP A 211 -4.79 6.18 -2.17
C ASP A 211 -5.74 5.69 -1.09
N MET A 212 -6.65 6.57 -0.67
CA MET A 212 -7.58 6.26 0.41
C MET A 212 -8.58 5.17 0.00
N GLU A 213 -8.75 4.17 0.89
CA GLU A 213 -9.64 3.01 0.73
C GLU A 213 -10.83 3.13 1.69
N TRP A 214 -11.88 3.82 1.24
CA TRP A 214 -13.08 3.98 2.05
C TRP A 214 -14.03 2.79 1.89
N SER A 215 -14.52 2.28 3.03
CA SER A 215 -15.60 1.31 3.12
C SER A 215 -16.81 1.87 3.89
N PRO A 216 -18.04 1.63 3.42
CA PRO A 216 -19.25 1.91 4.21
C PRO A 216 -19.51 0.86 5.31
N PHE A 217 -18.88 -0.31 5.24
CA PHE A 217 -19.10 -1.44 6.15
C PHE A 217 -18.23 -1.36 7.40
N VAL A 218 -17.06 -0.72 7.29
CA VAL A 218 -16.13 -0.55 8.39
C VAL A 218 -16.08 0.90 8.85
N LYS A 219 -16.33 1.12 10.15
CA LYS A 219 -16.38 2.45 10.77
C LYS A 219 -15.28 2.58 11.82
N HIS A 220 -14.90 3.82 12.13
CA HIS A 220 -13.93 4.15 13.18
C HIS A 220 -14.53 3.98 14.59
N ASN A 221 -14.92 2.75 14.94
CA ASN A 221 -15.35 2.41 16.29
C ASN A 221 -14.15 2.26 17.24
N LYS A 222 -14.40 2.18 18.56
CA LYS A 222 -13.36 1.85 19.54
C LYS A 222 -12.63 0.56 19.11
N TYR A 223 -11.30 0.56 19.24
CA TYR A 223 -10.36 -0.52 18.86
C TYR A 223 -10.18 -0.78 17.36
N MET A 224 -10.76 0.05 16.49
CA MET A 224 -10.47 -0.01 15.06
C MET A 224 -9.14 0.67 14.75
N VAL A 225 -8.41 0.14 13.77
CA VAL A 225 -7.10 0.60 13.37
C VAL A 225 -7.22 1.33 12.03
N GLY A 226 -6.95 2.63 12.05
CA GLY A 226 -7.04 3.50 10.88
C GLY A 226 -5.68 4.03 10.45
N MET A 227 -5.57 4.40 9.18
CA MET A 227 -4.34 4.99 8.64
C MET A 227 -4.34 6.49 8.84
N ALA A 228 -3.26 7.03 9.40
CA ALA A 228 -3.03 8.47 9.38
C ALA A 228 -2.62 8.89 7.96
N ARG A 229 -2.87 10.16 7.63
CA ARG A 229 -2.52 10.77 6.34
C ARG A 229 -2.04 12.19 6.55
N ALA A 230 -1.32 12.71 5.57
CA ALA A 230 -1.03 14.13 5.48
C ALA A 230 -2.29 14.91 5.05
N THR A 231 -2.12 16.16 4.63
CA THR A 231 -3.22 17.04 4.22
C THR A 231 -4.05 16.46 3.09
N GLU A 232 -3.40 15.85 2.10
CA GLU A 232 -4.05 15.27 0.93
C GLU A 232 -4.79 13.99 1.29
N ARG A 233 -5.94 13.75 0.64
CA ARG A 233 -6.76 12.57 0.90
C ARG A 233 -6.02 11.27 0.59
N ASP A 234 -5.28 11.26 -0.50
CA ASP A 234 -4.53 10.12 -1.02
C ASP A 234 -3.04 10.21 -0.59
N SER A 235 -2.80 10.25 0.72
CA SER A 235 -1.45 10.46 1.28
C SER A 235 -1.13 9.61 2.51
N ALA A 236 -1.95 8.60 2.81
CA ALA A 236 -1.64 7.66 3.89
C ALA A 236 -0.34 6.92 3.55
N ASP A 237 0.54 6.71 4.53
CA ASP A 237 1.86 6.09 4.30
C ASP A 237 2.08 4.94 5.29
N SER A 238 2.86 5.15 6.35
CA SER A 238 3.18 4.14 7.35
C SER A 238 2.54 4.40 8.71
N GLN A 239 2.14 5.65 8.97
CA GLN A 239 1.54 6.05 10.23
C GLN A 239 0.12 5.51 10.35
N PHE A 240 -0.20 4.97 11.53
CA PHE A 240 -1.53 4.46 11.84
C PHE A 240 -1.92 4.83 13.26
N TYR A 241 -3.20 4.68 13.55
CA TYR A 241 -3.76 4.93 14.87
C TYR A 241 -4.76 3.86 15.28
N ILE A 242 -4.95 3.72 16.59
CA ILE A 242 -5.99 2.89 17.19
C ILE A 242 -7.00 3.81 17.85
N CYS A 243 -8.28 3.65 17.50
CA CYS A 243 -9.38 4.43 18.06
C CYS A 243 -9.63 4.05 19.53
N LEU A 244 -9.67 5.05 20.41
CA LEU A 244 -10.03 4.89 21.82
C LEU A 244 -11.55 5.00 22.05
N GLU A 245 -12.27 5.60 21.12
CA GLU A 245 -13.74 5.75 21.15
C GLU A 245 -14.30 5.72 19.73
N GLU A 246 -15.63 5.70 19.59
CA GLU A 246 -16.27 5.91 18.28
C GLU A 246 -15.94 7.30 17.74
N THR A 247 -15.27 7.36 16.58
CA THR A 247 -14.88 8.62 15.97
C THR A 247 -15.46 8.84 14.57
N ARG A 248 -16.76 9.13 14.52
CA ARG A 248 -17.53 9.28 13.27
C ARG A 248 -16.96 10.31 12.29
N LYS A 249 -16.27 11.34 12.79
CA LYS A 249 -15.64 12.41 11.97
C LYS A 249 -14.52 11.91 11.05
N LEU A 250 -13.98 10.71 11.30
CA LEU A 250 -12.94 10.11 10.44
C LEU A 250 -13.52 9.25 9.31
N ASN A 251 -14.79 8.86 9.41
CA ASN A 251 -15.43 8.06 8.36
C ASN A 251 -15.44 8.83 7.03
N LYS A 252 -15.25 8.13 5.91
CA LYS A 252 -15.15 8.65 4.52
C LYS A 252 -13.84 9.33 4.14
N ASP A 253 -13.06 9.77 5.12
CA ASP A 253 -11.82 10.53 4.89
C ASP A 253 -10.54 9.80 5.31
N TYR A 254 -10.70 8.69 6.03
CA TYR A 254 -9.59 7.85 6.50
C TYR A 254 -9.91 6.37 6.25
N THR A 255 -8.87 5.62 5.90
CA THR A 255 -8.95 4.17 5.70
C THR A 255 -8.94 3.46 7.05
N VAL A 256 -9.86 2.52 7.26
CA VAL A 256 -9.77 1.52 8.34
C VAL A 256 -9.29 0.22 7.75
N PHE A 257 -8.20 -0.33 8.28
CA PHE A 257 -7.54 -1.51 7.70
C PHE A 257 -7.34 -2.66 8.70
N GLY A 258 -7.64 -2.43 9.97
CA GLY A 258 -7.46 -3.43 11.02
C GLY A 258 -8.37 -3.23 12.22
N LYS A 259 -8.36 -4.20 13.13
CA LYS A 259 -9.01 -4.15 14.44
C LYS A 259 -8.15 -4.82 15.49
N VAL A 260 -8.13 -4.26 16.69
CA VAL A 260 -7.48 -4.92 17.84
C VAL A 260 -8.33 -6.13 18.26
N VAL A 261 -7.65 -7.25 18.51
CA VAL A 261 -8.26 -8.52 18.92
C VAL A 261 -7.70 -9.04 20.25
N SER A 262 -6.61 -8.46 20.75
CA SER A 262 -6.04 -8.72 22.08
C SER A 262 -5.26 -7.50 22.56
N GLY A 263 -5.10 -7.32 23.88
CA GLY A 263 -4.42 -6.15 24.45
C GLY A 263 -5.25 -4.87 24.46
N MET A 264 -6.58 -4.97 24.52
CA MET A 264 -7.47 -3.79 24.60
C MET A 264 -7.21 -2.97 25.88
N ASP A 265 -6.89 -3.64 26.98
CA ASP A 265 -6.46 -3.02 28.23
C ASP A 265 -5.14 -2.25 28.07
N VAL A 266 -4.20 -2.77 27.27
CA VAL A 266 -2.95 -2.08 26.91
C VAL A 266 -3.24 -0.83 26.09
N VAL A 267 -4.14 -0.92 25.08
CA VAL A 267 -4.60 0.23 24.29
C VAL A 267 -5.19 1.32 25.19
N ASP A 268 -6.10 0.95 26.09
CA ASP A 268 -6.74 1.88 27.02
C ASP A 268 -5.71 2.50 27.99
N LYS A 269 -4.73 1.70 28.45
CA LYS A 269 -3.63 2.16 29.33
C LYS A 269 -2.73 3.20 28.63
N ILE A 270 -2.38 2.98 27.35
CA ILE A 270 -1.65 3.98 26.55
C ILE A 270 -2.53 5.23 26.36
N GLY A 271 -3.83 5.05 26.13
CA GLY A 271 -4.77 6.14 25.83
C GLY A 271 -4.96 7.17 26.96
N VAL A 272 -4.47 6.90 28.17
CA VAL A 272 -4.62 7.78 29.34
C VAL A 272 -3.31 8.38 29.85
N VAL A 273 -2.16 8.09 29.22
CA VAL A 273 -0.87 8.66 29.63
C VAL A 273 -0.87 10.20 29.59
N GLY A 274 -0.04 10.82 30.42
CA GLY A 274 0.12 12.28 30.41
C GLY A 274 0.78 12.76 29.13
N THR A 275 0.28 13.85 28.56
CA THR A 275 0.80 14.41 27.30
C THR A 275 1.04 15.91 27.38
N THR A 276 1.81 16.43 26.43
CA THR A 276 2.03 17.87 26.22
C THR A 276 0.76 18.66 25.89
N GLY A 277 -0.38 17.99 25.70
CA GLY A 277 -1.67 18.60 25.38
C GLY A 277 -1.75 19.17 23.96
N PRO A 278 -2.92 19.72 23.58
CA PRO A 278 -3.17 20.16 22.20
C PRO A 278 -2.31 21.34 21.73
N TYR A 279 -1.74 22.11 22.67
CA TYR A 279 -0.86 23.26 22.40
C TYR A 279 0.62 22.93 22.60
N GLY A 280 0.96 21.67 22.87
CA GLY A 280 2.34 21.21 22.95
C GLY A 280 3.06 21.20 21.59
N ASN A 281 4.38 21.11 21.63
CA ASN A 281 5.21 20.98 20.43
C ASN A 281 6.16 19.77 20.57
N PRO A 282 5.85 18.60 19.99
CA PRO A 282 4.66 18.29 19.19
C PRO A 282 3.37 18.13 20.03
N PRO A 283 2.18 18.33 19.42
CA PRO A 283 0.92 18.36 20.15
C PRO A 283 0.47 16.97 20.58
N ASN A 284 0.08 16.85 21.85
CA ASN A 284 -0.38 15.62 22.50
C ASN A 284 0.66 14.49 22.47
N LYS A 285 1.95 14.83 22.49
CA LYS A 285 3.02 13.85 22.67
C LYS A 285 3.07 13.38 24.13
N PRO A 286 3.19 12.08 24.41
CA PRO A 286 3.43 11.59 25.78
C PRO A 286 4.65 12.25 26.44
N PHE A 287 4.59 12.48 27.75
CA PHE A 287 5.76 12.98 28.50
C PHE A 287 6.87 11.93 28.57
N ASP A 288 6.48 10.69 28.91
CA ASP A 288 7.34 9.53 28.83
C ASP A 288 7.03 8.78 27.54
N ASP A 289 8.06 8.50 26.74
CA ASP A 289 7.89 7.83 25.46
C ASP A 289 7.30 6.43 25.65
N VAL A 290 6.19 6.16 24.96
CA VAL A 290 5.61 4.82 24.85
C VAL A 290 6.21 4.18 23.61
N ALA A 291 7.14 3.24 23.81
CA ALA A 291 7.84 2.57 22.72
C ALA A 291 6.98 1.48 22.05
N LEU A 292 7.10 1.39 20.71
CA LEU A 292 6.76 0.27 19.85
C LEU A 292 8.07 -0.40 19.44
N TYR A 293 8.37 -1.55 20.02
CA TYR A 293 9.62 -2.27 19.76
C TYR A 293 9.61 -2.97 18.40
N SER A 294 8.49 -3.58 18.01
CA SER A 294 8.35 -4.31 16.76
C SER A 294 6.88 -4.62 16.46
N VAL A 295 6.62 -5.06 15.22
CA VAL A 295 5.37 -5.74 14.84
C VAL A 295 5.72 -7.16 14.40
N GLU A 296 5.29 -8.15 15.17
CA GLU A 296 5.53 -9.56 14.91
C GLU A 296 4.30 -10.20 14.23
N ILE A 297 4.52 -11.08 13.26
CA ILE A 297 3.44 -11.81 12.58
C ILE A 297 3.30 -13.17 13.27
N VAL A 298 2.17 -13.38 13.96
CA VAL A 298 1.88 -14.60 14.68
C VAL A 298 0.99 -15.49 13.80
N GLU A 299 1.59 -16.53 13.25
CA GLU A 299 0.88 -17.54 12.46
C GLU A 299 -0.13 -18.31 13.35
N PRO A 300 -1.31 -18.64 12.82
CA PRO A 300 -2.37 -19.34 13.54
C PRO A 300 -2.07 -20.81 13.85
#